data_AF-A0A1M5VUP8-F1
#
_entry.id   AF-A0A1M5VUP8-F1
#
_cell.length_a   1.000
_cell.length_b   1.000
_cell.length_c   1.000
_cell.angle_alpha   90.00
_cell.angle_beta   90.00
_cell.angle_gamma   90.00
#
_symmetry.space_group_name_H-M   'P 1'
#
loop_
_entity.id
_entity.type
_entity.pdbx_description
1 polymer ?
#
loop_
_entity_poly.entity_id
_entity_poly.type
_entity_poly.pdbx_seq_one_letter_code
_entity_poly.pdbx_strand_id
1 'polypeptide(L)'
;MFKDVLFILIFSIIGFIVFTVLKEYVLDRVKINKWIVLVLALVVAFVPGYLGVDATSFLGKYIIPAIYVILFLWFIDLCGLFNWFEKKSNDKERLKHNKYVKQVDKKHDVIKPKAKKNRASK
;
A
#
# COMPACT_ATOMS: atom_id res chain seq x y z
N MET A 1 27.51 -21.21 4.23
CA MET A 1 26.05 -21.50 4.19
C MET A 1 25.26 -20.68 5.21
N PHE A 2 25.39 -20.90 6.53
CA PHE A 2 24.63 -20.10 7.53
C PHE A 2 25.01 -18.60 7.55
N LYS A 3 26.29 -18.29 7.38
CA LYS A 3 26.78 -16.89 7.33
C LYS A 3 26.18 -16.13 6.14
N ASP A 4 26.06 -16.79 4.99
CA ASP A 4 25.54 -16.19 3.75
C ASP A 4 24.05 -15.86 3.87
N VAL A 5 23.26 -16.76 4.48
CA VAL A 5 21.84 -16.52 4.77
C VAL A 5 21.66 -15.37 5.75
N LEU A 6 22.50 -15.27 6.77
CA LEU A 6 22.45 -14.18 7.74
C LEU A 6 22.76 -12.82 7.10
N PHE A 7 23.79 -12.76 6.25
CA PHE A 7 24.11 -11.55 5.50
C PHE A 7 22.98 -11.15 4.55
N ILE A 8 22.35 -12.10 3.85
CA ILE A 8 21.21 -11.84 2.96
C ILE A 8 20.00 -11.28 3.73
N LEU A 9 19.76 -11.78 4.94
CA LEU A 9 18.63 -11.35 5.76
C LEU A 9 18.85 -9.92 6.28
N ILE A 10 20.06 -9.61 6.73
CA ILE A 10 20.45 -8.25 7.14
C ILE A 10 20.37 -7.28 5.96
N PHE A 11 20.88 -7.68 4.79
CA PHE A 11 20.84 -6.86 3.58
C PHE A 11 19.41 -6.59 3.11
N SER A 12 18.50 -7.57 3.27
CA SER A 12 17.07 -7.42 2.98
C SER A 12 16.40 -6.39 3.88
N ILE A 13 16.67 -6.43 5.19
CA ILE A 13 16.14 -5.45 6.15
C ILE A 13 16.65 -4.04 5.83
N ILE A 14 17.96 -3.91 5.56
CA ILE A 14 18.56 -2.62 5.17
C ILE A 14 17.94 -2.11 3.87
N GLY A 15 17.77 -2.98 2.86
CA GLY A 15 17.13 -2.62 1.59
C GLY A 15 15.68 -2.16 1.77
N PHE A 16 14.95 -2.76 2.69
CA PHE A 16 13.58 -2.34 3.03
C PHE A 16 13.54 -0.96 3.69
N ILE A 17 14.47 -0.66 4.60
CA ILE A 17 14.60 0.67 5.22
C ILE A 17 14.94 1.71 4.17
N VAL A 18 15.93 1.43 3.32
CA VAL A 18 16.33 2.32 2.22
C VAL A 18 15.17 2.57 1.27
N PHE A 19 14.38 1.55 0.93
CA PHE A 19 13.18 1.71 0.11
C PHE A 19 12.15 2.63 0.76
N THR A 20 11.91 2.47 2.06
CA THR A 20 10.95 3.29 2.81
C THR A 20 11.39 4.76 2.83
N VAL A 21 12.67 5.01 3.07
CA VAL A 21 13.26 6.36 3.06
C VAL A 21 13.23 6.97 1.65
N LEU A 22 13.63 6.20 0.61
CA LEU A 22 13.53 6.67 -0.77
C LEU A 22 12.07 6.99 -1.12
N LYS A 23 11.12 6.17 -0.65
CA LYS A 23 9.70 6.38 -0.90
C LYS A 23 9.25 7.74 -0.35
N GLU A 24 9.59 8.04 0.89
CA GLU A 24 9.18 9.27 1.56
C GLU A 24 9.90 10.52 1.03
N TYR A 25 11.19 10.41 0.68
CA TYR A 25 11.97 11.57 0.23
C TYR A 25 11.87 11.85 -1.28
N VAL A 26 11.87 10.81 -2.10
CA VAL A 26 11.95 10.93 -3.57
C VAL A 26 10.61 10.58 -4.21
N LEU A 27 9.95 9.51 -3.79
CA LEU A 27 8.76 9.02 -4.50
C LEU A 27 7.50 9.83 -4.20
N ASP A 28 7.30 10.28 -2.95
CA ASP A 28 6.10 11.02 -2.54
C ASP A 28 6.13 12.50 -2.96
N ARG A 29 7.33 13.07 -3.08
CA ARG A 29 7.52 14.48 -3.44
C ARG A 29 7.40 14.75 -4.93
N VAL A 30 7.54 13.72 -5.78
CA VAL A 30 7.54 13.91 -7.23
C VAL A 30 6.22 13.42 -7.82
N LYS A 31 5.40 14.36 -8.31
CA LYS A 31 4.17 14.08 -9.07
C LYS A 31 4.50 13.55 -10.47
N ILE A 32 5.06 12.36 -10.54
CA ILE A 32 5.47 11.73 -11.78
C ILE A 32 4.29 10.99 -12.40
N ASN A 33 4.15 11.08 -13.73
CA ASN A 33 3.16 10.30 -14.46
C ASN A 33 3.54 8.81 -14.42
N LYS A 34 2.58 7.92 -14.12
CA LYS A 34 2.77 6.46 -14.00
C LYS A 34 3.54 5.83 -15.17
N TRP A 35 3.38 6.39 -16.37
CA TRP A 35 4.05 5.92 -17.57
C TRP A 35 5.56 6.18 -17.59
N ILE A 36 6.05 7.27 -16.98
CA ILE A 36 7.49 7.52 -16.90
C ILE A 36 8.18 6.45 -16.06
N VAL A 37 7.57 6.05 -14.94
CA VAL A 37 8.17 5.09 -14.01
C VAL A 37 8.19 3.70 -14.64
N LEU A 38 7.17 3.37 -15.42
CA LEU A 38 7.13 2.15 -16.22
C LEU A 38 8.26 2.13 -17.26
N VAL A 39 8.41 3.21 -18.03
CA VAL A 39 9.49 3.31 -19.03
C VAL A 39 10.86 3.21 -18.36
N LEU A 40 11.05 3.86 -17.20
CA LEU A 40 12.31 3.81 -16.46
C LEU A 40 12.62 2.40 -15.94
N ALA A 41 11.63 1.69 -15.39
CA ALA A 41 11.79 0.31 -14.97
C ALA A 41 12.15 -0.60 -16.15
N LEU A 42 11.51 -0.38 -17.31
CA LEU A 42 11.79 -1.13 -18.52
C LEU A 42 13.22 -0.87 -19.01
N VAL A 43 13.66 0.39 -19.05
CA VAL A 43 15.06 0.73 -19.37
C VAL A 43 16.02 -0.01 -18.44
N VAL A 44 15.81 0.04 -17.12
CA VAL A 44 16.69 -0.66 -16.16
C VAL A 44 16.67 -2.18 -16.33
N ALA A 45 15.56 -2.78 -16.77
CA ALA A 45 15.47 -4.21 -17.05
C ALA A 45 16.21 -4.64 -18.32
N PHE A 46 16.20 -3.80 -19.36
CA PHE A 46 16.75 -4.12 -20.68
C PHE A 46 18.21 -3.67 -20.86
N VAL A 47 18.65 -2.64 -20.15
CA VAL A 47 20.04 -2.12 -20.17
C VAL A 47 21.12 -3.19 -19.91
N PRO A 48 20.99 -4.09 -18.92
CA PRO A 48 22.00 -5.11 -18.64
C PRO A 48 22.16 -6.11 -19.79
N GLY A 49 21.04 -6.47 -20.43
CA GLY A 49 21.04 -7.37 -21.58
C GLY A 49 21.65 -6.75 -22.83
N TYR A 50 21.51 -5.43 -23.00
CA TYR A 50 22.11 -4.70 -24.12
C TYR A 50 23.61 -4.42 -23.93
N LEU A 51 24.03 -4.15 -22.69
CA LEU A 51 25.42 -3.86 -22.35
C LEU A 51 26.28 -5.12 -22.13
N GLY A 52 25.72 -6.32 -22.28
CA GLY A 52 26.45 -7.57 -22.06
C GLY A 52 26.97 -7.69 -20.62
N VAL A 53 26.25 -7.13 -19.65
CA VAL A 53 26.67 -7.18 -18.25
C VAL A 53 26.54 -8.62 -17.76
N ASP A 54 27.66 -9.23 -17.40
CA ASP A 54 27.70 -10.58 -16.89
C ASP A 54 26.76 -10.74 -15.70
N ALA A 55 25.75 -11.61 -15.85
CA ALA A 55 24.79 -11.94 -14.80
C ALA A 55 25.44 -12.58 -13.55
N THR A 56 26.71 -12.98 -13.66
CA THR A 56 27.54 -13.53 -12.58
C THR A 56 28.19 -12.44 -11.73
N SER A 57 28.29 -11.21 -12.23
CA SER A 57 28.83 -10.08 -11.48
C SER A 57 27.90 -9.64 -10.36
N PHE A 58 28.46 -9.18 -9.23
CA PHE A 58 27.71 -8.71 -8.06
C PHE A 58 26.67 -7.63 -8.43
N LEU A 59 27.04 -6.75 -9.36
CA LEU A 59 26.17 -5.71 -9.93
C LEU A 59 24.97 -6.27 -10.68
N GLY A 60 25.20 -7.23 -11.58
CA GLY A 60 24.14 -7.87 -12.37
C GLY A 60 23.21 -8.74 -11.53
N LYS A 61 23.76 -9.41 -10.51
CA LYS A 61 23.01 -10.37 -9.69
C LYS A 61 22.17 -9.72 -8.58
N TYR A 62 22.63 -8.63 -7.98
CA TYR A 62 21.98 -8.04 -6.81
C TYR A 62 21.50 -6.62 -7.03
N ILE A 63 22.33 -5.74 -7.60
CA ILE A 63 22.06 -4.30 -7.64
C ILE A 63 21.01 -3.97 -8.71
N ILE A 64 21.21 -4.44 -9.93
CA ILE A 64 20.28 -4.23 -11.05
C ILE A 64 18.88 -4.75 -10.74
N PRO A 65 18.68 -6.02 -10.30
CA PRO A 65 17.36 -6.52 -9.97
C PRO A 65 16.76 -5.80 -8.76
N ALA A 66 17.55 -5.41 -7.75
CA ALA A 66 17.03 -4.63 -6.63
C ALA A 66 16.48 -3.26 -7.08
N ILE A 67 17.21 -2.53 -7.93
CA ILE A 67 16.76 -1.25 -8.47
C ILE A 67 15.50 -1.44 -9.32
N TYR A 68 15.46 -2.47 -10.16
CA TYR A 68 14.27 -2.79 -10.95
C TYR A 68 13.05 -3.06 -10.06
N VAL A 69 13.21 -3.87 -9.01
CA VAL A 69 12.13 -4.18 -8.05
C VAL A 69 11.64 -2.91 -7.37
N ILE A 70 12.54 -2.03 -6.93
CA ILE A 70 12.19 -0.74 -6.30
C ILE A 70 11.36 0.14 -7.25
N LEU A 71 11.82 0.30 -8.50
CA LEU A 71 11.10 1.08 -9.52
C LEU A 71 9.73 0.46 -9.87
N PHE A 72 9.67 -0.87 -9.95
CA PHE A 72 8.44 -1.58 -10.26
C PHE A 72 7.43 -1.48 -9.10
N LEU A 73 7.90 -1.57 -7.85
CA LEU A 73 7.05 -1.38 -6.67
C LEU A 73 6.51 0.05 -6.58
N TRP A 74 7.32 1.04 -6.96
CA TRP A 74 6.86 2.42 -7.10
C TRP A 74 5.77 2.56 -8.17
N PHE A 75 5.94 1.92 -9.33
CA PHE A 75 4.92 1.93 -10.37
C PHE A 75 3.58 1.35 -9.88
N ILE A 76 3.62 0.26 -9.11
CA ILE A 76 2.43 -0.35 -8.49
C ILE A 76 1.76 0.62 -7.50
N ASP A 77 2.56 1.33 -6.72
CA ASP A 77 2.09 2.34 -5.77
C ASP A 77 1.40 3.52 -6.47
N LEU A 78 1.99 4.02 -7.57
CA LEU A 78 1.38 5.05 -8.42
C LEU A 78 0.11 4.57 -9.14
N CYS A 79 -0.01 3.27 -9.42
CA CYS A 79 -1.25 2.69 -9.91
C CYS A 79 -2.37 2.67 -8.85
N GLY A 80 -2.07 3.01 -7.60
CA GLY A 80 -3.04 3.07 -6.51
C GLY A 80 -3.40 1.71 -5.92
N LEU A 81 -2.59 0.66 -6.17
CA LEU A 81 -2.85 -0.66 -5.59
C LEU A 81 -2.79 -0.63 -4.06
N PHE A 82 -1.81 0.06 -3.48
CA PHE A 82 -1.71 0.20 -2.03
C PHE A 82 -2.88 1.01 -1.43
N ASN A 83 -3.30 2.08 -2.11
CA ASN A 83 -4.51 2.84 -1.72
C ASN A 83 -5.78 1.99 -1.75
N TRP A 84 -5.89 1.02 -2.67
CA TRP A 84 -7.02 0.08 -2.69
C TRP A 84 -7.01 -0.85 -1.47
N PHE A 85 -5.83 -1.32 -1.04
CA PHE A 85 -5.69 -2.13 0.17
C PHE A 85 -6.03 -1.33 1.45
N GLU A 86 -5.54 -0.09 1.56
CA GLU A 86 -5.83 0.78 2.71
C GLU A 86 -7.29 1.24 2.75
N LYS A 87 -7.91 1.50 1.59
CA LYS A 87 -9.33 1.85 1.54
C LYS A 87 -10.19 0.67 2.00
N LYS A 88 -9.81 -0.57 1.66
CA LYS A 88 -10.53 -1.78 2.05
C LYS A 88 -10.39 -2.12 3.55
N SER A 89 -9.29 -1.74 4.20
CA SER A 89 -9.15 -1.90 5.66
C SER A 89 -10.00 -0.86 6.41
N ASN A 90 -9.92 0.40 6.00
CA ASN A 90 -10.69 1.50 6.60
C ASN A 90 -12.20 1.35 6.40
N ASP A 91 -12.65 0.82 5.26
CA ASP A 91 -14.09 0.60 5.00
C ASP A 91 -14.66 -0.49 5.91
N LYS A 92 -13.87 -1.53 6.23
CA LYS A 92 -14.25 -2.57 7.21
C LYS A 92 -14.33 -2.01 8.63
N GLU A 93 -13.44 -1.12 9.03
CA GLU A 93 -13.53 -0.45 10.33
C GLU A 93 -14.70 0.52 10.41
N ARG A 94 -14.94 1.31 9.37
CA ARG A 94 -16.10 2.21 9.27
C ARG A 94 -17.43 1.46 9.30
N LEU A 95 -17.52 0.32 8.62
CA LEU A 95 -18.69 -0.57 8.66
C LEU A 95 -18.92 -1.15 10.07
N LYS A 96 -17.85 -1.55 10.77
CA LYS A 96 -17.94 -2.02 12.16
C LYS A 96 -18.40 -0.91 13.11
N HIS A 97 -17.82 0.28 13.00
CA HIS A 97 -18.18 1.44 13.82
C HIS A 97 -19.65 1.84 13.61
N ASN A 98 -20.10 1.96 12.35
CA ASN A 98 -21.51 2.27 12.04
C ASN A 98 -22.49 1.21 12.57
N LYS A 99 -22.11 -0.08 12.55
CA LYS A 99 -22.95 -1.16 13.08
C LYS A 99 -23.04 -1.14 14.62
N TYR A 100 -22.00 -0.64 15.29
CA TYR A 100 -21.99 -0.46 16.75
C TYR A 100 -22.85 0.75 17.16
N VAL A 101 -22.62 1.91 16.54
CA VAL A 101 -23.39 3.16 16.80
C VAL A 101 -24.89 2.93 16.57
N LYS A 102 -25.27 2.29 15.46
CA LYS A 102 -26.68 2.01 15.13
C LYS A 102 -27.36 1.03 16.10
N GLN A 103 -26.60 0.24 16.86
CA GLN A 103 -27.14 -0.63 17.92
C GLN A 103 -27.31 0.12 19.24
N VAL A 104 -26.43 1.08 19.55
CA VAL A 104 -26.53 1.94 20.73
C VAL A 104 -27.74 2.86 20.62
N ASP A 105 -27.98 3.45 19.45
CA ASP A 105 -29.15 4.32 19.20
C ASP A 105 -30.48 3.56 19.36
N LYS A 106 -30.55 2.31 18.89
CA LYS A 106 -31.75 1.46 19.06
C LYS A 106 -32.02 1.07 20.51
N LYS A 107 -31.01 1.07 21.39
CA LYS A 107 -31.20 0.80 22.82
C LYS A 107 -31.70 2.03 23.59
N HIS A 108 -31.53 3.24 23.03
CA HIS A 108 -32.01 4.49 23.61
C HIS A 108 -33.36 4.94 23.04
N ASP A 109 -33.94 4.19 22.09
CA ASP A 109 -35.30 4.43 21.62
C ASP A 109 -36.30 3.92 22.67
N VAL A 110 -36.40 4.68 23.77
CA VAL A 110 -37.46 4.59 24.76
C VAL A 110 -38.77 4.71 24.00
N ILE A 111 -39.52 3.61 23.93
CA ILE A 111 -40.85 3.54 23.32
C ILE A 111 -41.71 4.61 23.98
N LYS A 112 -41.85 5.77 23.34
CA LYS A 112 -42.75 6.82 23.79
C LYS A 112 -44.15 6.23 23.68
N PRO A 113 -44.93 6.14 24.77
CA PRO A 113 -46.29 5.62 24.68
C PRO A 113 -47.05 6.46 23.66
N LYS A 114 -47.58 5.82 22.61
CA LYS A 114 -48.38 6.51 21.60
C LYS A 114 -49.53 7.22 22.31
N ALA A 115 -49.60 8.54 22.16
CA ALA A 115 -50.60 9.37 22.83
C ALA A 115 -52.00 8.81 22.58
N LYS A 116 -52.75 8.60 23.65
CA LYS A 116 -54.16 8.16 23.63
C LYS A 116 -54.96 9.18 22.82
N LYS A 117 -55.60 8.75 21.73
CA LYS A 117 -56.49 9.61 20.93
C LYS A 117 -57.65 10.05 21.82
N ASN A 118 -57.65 11.32 22.26
CA ASN A 118 -58.79 11.90 22.96
C ASN A 118 -60.01 11.86 22.02
N ARG A 119 -61.04 11.09 22.40
CA ARG A 119 -62.35 11.14 21.74
C ARG A 119 -63.00 12.46 22.16
N ALA A 120 -62.98 13.44 21.26
CA ALA A 120 -63.80 14.63 21.41
C ALA A 120 -65.28 14.19 21.27
N SER A 121 -66.03 14.39 22.34
CA SER A 121 -67.49 14.31 22.38
C SER A 121 -68.03 15.69 21.99
N LYS A 122 -68.80 15.75 20.89
CA LYS A 122 -69.93 16.66 20.71
C LYS A 122 -70.73 16.23 19.49
#